data_AF-A0A9E2QG74-F1
#
_entry.id   AF-A0A9E2QG74-F1
#
_cell.length_a   1.000
_cell.length_b   1.000
_cell.length_c   1.000
_cell.angle_alpha   90.00
_cell.angle_beta   90.00
_cell.angle_gamma   90.00
#
_symmetry.space_group_name_H-M   'P 1'
#
loop_
_entity.id
_entity.type
_entity.pdbx_description
1 polymer ?
#
loop_
_entity_poly.entity_id
_entity_poly.type
_entity_poly.pdbx_seq_one_letter_code
_entity_poly.pdbx_strand_id
1 'polypeptide(L)' 'MVIIFENLSANQADTYRLVLSSSGISHRSRKGKHGWDILVNDTEHEKAINKIEQYLKENQ' A
#
# COMPACT_ATOMS: atom_id res chain seq x y z
N MET A 1 -1.81 -13.43 -1.20
CA MET A 1 -1.47 -12.01 -1.01
C MET A 1 -0.04 -11.80 -1.49
N VAL A 2 0.18 -10.76 -2.29
CA VAL A 2 1.46 -10.38 -2.90
C VAL A 2 1.93 -9.05 -2.33
N ILE A 3 3.24 -8.84 -2.23
CA ILE A 3 3.82 -7.61 -1.72
C ILE A 3 3.85 -6.58 -2.85
N ILE A 4 3.33 -5.37 -2.60
CA ILE A 4 3.31 -4.25 -3.57
C ILE A 4 4.25 -3.12 -3.19
N PHE A 5 4.58 -2.99 -1.90
CA PHE A 5 5.54 -2.02 -1.41
C PHE A 5 6.34 -2.63 -0.25
N GLU A 6 7.63 -2.35 -0.22
CA GLU A 6 8.58 -2.90 0.75
C GLU A 6 9.35 -1.78 1.45
N ASN A 7 9.84 -2.05 2.67
CA ASN A 7 10.74 -1.16 3.41
C ASN A 7 10.17 0.26 3.61
N LEU A 8 8.85 0.39 3.72
CA LEU A 8 8.21 1.68 3.97
C LEU A 8 8.51 2.17 5.38
N SER A 9 8.62 3.50 5.51
CA SER A 9 8.54 4.14 6.83
C SER A 9 7.15 3.91 7.44
N ALA A 10 7.05 3.97 8.78
CA ALA A 10 5.76 3.82 9.47
C ALA A 10 4.69 4.80 8.95
N ASN A 11 5.08 6.05 8.69
CA ASN A 11 4.19 7.08 8.15
C ASN A 11 3.69 6.77 6.72
N GLN A 12 4.60 6.30 5.84
CA GLN A 12 4.23 5.90 4.48
C GLN A 12 3.29 4.69 4.50
N ALA A 13 3.62 3.69 5.32
CA ALA A 13 2.79 2.50 5.45
C ALA A 13 1.40 2.85 5.95
N ASP A 14 1.25 3.71 6.96
CA ASP A 14 -0.05 4.12 7.47
C ASP A 14 -0.86 4.91 6.43
N THR A 15 -0.20 5.85 5.73
CA THR A 15 -0.82 6.62 4.64
C THR A 15 -1.33 5.72 3.52
N TYR A 16 -0.49 4.82 3.02
CA TYR A 16 -0.88 3.92 1.93
C TYR A 16 -1.96 2.93 2.38
N ARG A 17 -1.91 2.46 3.64
CA ARG A 17 -2.95 1.63 4.24
C ARG A 17 -4.30 2.36 4.27
N LEU A 18 -4.29 3.64 4.60
CA LEU A 18 -5.49 4.48 4.60
C LEU A 18 -6.05 4.66 3.19
N VAL A 19 -5.20 4.97 2.20
CA VAL A 19 -5.63 5.15 0.80
C VAL A 19 -6.26 3.87 0.24
N LEU A 20 -5.66 2.71 0.51
CA LEU A 20 -6.21 1.40 0.09
C LEU A 20 -7.52 1.10 0.80
N SER A 21 -7.60 1.35 2.11
CA SER A 21 -8.83 1.19 2.91
C SER A 21 -9.99 2.02 2.35
N SER A 22 -9.75 3.31 2.09
CA SER A 22 -10.75 4.24 1.54
C SER A 22 -11.21 3.86 0.14
N SER A 23 -10.45 3.02 -0.57
CA SER A 23 -10.77 2.53 -1.90
C SER A 23 -11.38 1.13 -1.89
N GLY A 24 -11.62 0.56 -0.71
CA GLY A 24 -12.19 -0.79 -0.54
C GLY A 24 -11.24 -1.93 -0.92
N ILE A 25 -9.93 -1.66 -1.05
CA ILE A 25 -8.94 -2.65 -1.47
C ILE A 25 -8.46 -3.43 -0.24
N SER A 26 -8.57 -4.75 -0.31
CA SER A 26 -8.11 -5.62 0.77
C SER A 26 -6.58 -5.63 0.83
N HIS A 27 -6.04 -5.30 2.00
CA HIS A 27 -4.60 -5.17 2.20
C HIS A 27 -4.20 -5.63 3.60
N ARG A 28 -2.91 -5.92 3.78
CA ARG A 28 -2.26 -6.17 5.06
C ARG A 28 -0.94 -5.42 5.12
N SER A 29 -0.60 -4.92 6.29
CA SER A 29 0.73 -4.43 6.57
C SER A 29 1.49 -5.43 7.43
N ARG A 30 2.78 -5.63 7.13
CA ARG A 30 3.69 -6.45 7.91
C ARG A 30 4.92 -5.62 8.26
N LYS A 31 5.38 -5.71 9.52
CA LYS A 31 6.66 -5.13 9.90
C LYS A 31 7.79 -6.08 9.47
N GLY A 32 8.60 -5.63 8.51
CA GLY A 32 9.80 -6.30 8.03
C GLY A 32 11.05 -5.88 8.81
N LYS A 33 12.22 -6.30 8.32
CA LYS A 33 13.53 -6.02 8.97
C LYS A 33 13.93 -4.54 8.86
N HIS A 34 13.57 -3.87 7.77
CA HIS A 34 13.98 -2.48 7.50
C HIS A 34 12.81 -1.49 7.47
N GLY A 35 11.59 -1.93 7.75
CA GLY A 35 10.41 -1.07 7.65
C GLY A 35 9.12 -1.86 7.62
N TRP A 36 8.17 -1.37 6.84
CA TRP A 36 6.87 -1.98 6.66
C TRP A 36 6.65 -2.38 5.22
N ASP A 37 6.03 -3.54 5.05
CA ASP A 37 5.64 -4.06 3.76
C ASP A 37 4.12 -4.03 3.66
N ILE A 38 3.60 -3.72 2.48
CA ILE A 38 2.16 -3.77 2.19
C ILE A 38 1.90 -4.92 1.23
N LEU A 39 0.96 -5.76 1.63
CA LEU A 39 0.49 -6.90 0.86
C LEU A 39 -0.96 -6.70 0.45
N VAL A 40 -1.31 -7.10 -0.76
CA VAL A 40 -2.69 -7.08 -1.27
C VAL A 40 -3.04 -8.41 -1.90
N ASN A 41 -4.32 -8.62 -2.22
CA ASN A 41 -4.68 -9.76 -3.05
C ASN A 41 -4.08 -9.62 -4.45
N ASP A 42 -3.67 -10.74 -5.04
CA ASP A 42 -3.08 -10.78 -6.38
C ASP A 42 -4.03 -10.18 -7.43
N THR A 43 -5.33 -10.48 -7.31
CA THR A 43 -6.41 -9.93 -8.14
C THR A 43 -6.62 -8.42 -7.99
N GLU A 44 -6.10 -7.82 -6.91
CA GLU A 44 -6.21 -6.39 -6.61
C GLU A 44 -4.87 -5.66 -6.76
N HIS A 45 -3.80 -6.36 -7.15
CA HIS A 45 -2.44 -5.83 -7.26
C HIS A 45 -2.38 -4.55 -8.12
N GLU A 46 -2.86 -4.63 -9.36
CA GLU A 46 -2.83 -3.49 -10.29
C GLU A 46 -3.70 -2.33 -9.80
N LYS A 47 -4.87 -2.62 -9.24
CA LYS A 47 -5.76 -1.60 -8.66
C LYS A 47 -5.10 -0.87 -7.49
N ALA A 48 -4.39 -1.61 -6.64
CA ALA A 48 -3.70 -1.06 -5.47
C ALA A 48 -2.55 -0.14 -5.89
N ILE A 49 -1.72 -0.58 -6.84
CA ILE A 49 -0.62 0.22 -7.42
C ILE A 49 -1.18 1.51 -7.99
N ASN A 50 -2.14 1.42 -8.92
CA ASN A 50 -2.73 2.58 -9.59
C ASN A 50 -3.32 3.58 -8.60
N LYS A 51 -3.95 3.10 -7.52
CA LYS A 51 -4.56 3.98 -6.52
C LYS A 51 -3.51 4.75 -5.71
N ILE A 52 -2.43 4.09 -5.31
CA ILE A 52 -1.32 4.75 -4.59
C ILE A 52 -0.59 5.73 -5.50
N GLU A 53 -0.34 5.38 -6.76
CA GLU A 53 0.26 6.30 -7.74
C GLU A 53 -0.62 7.52 -7.98
N GLN A 54 -1.94 7.34 -8.11
CA GLN A 54 -2.87 8.44 -8.23
C GLN A 54 -2.79 9.37 -7.01
N TYR A 55 -2.81 8.80 -5.79
CA TYR A 55 -2.65 9.58 -4.56
C TYR A 55 -1.36 10.40 -4.55
N LEU A 56 -0.22 9.80 -4.93
CA LEU A 56 1.06 10.49 -4.99
C LEU A 56 1.06 11.64 -5.99
N LYS A 57 0.43 11.45 -7.15
CA LYS A 57 0.29 12.49 -8.18
C LYS A 57 -0.61 13.64 -7.74
N GLU A 58 -1.67 13.35 -6.99
CA GLU A 58 -2.60 14.37 -6.47
C GLU A 58 -2.02 15.17 -5.30
N ASN A 59 -1.02 14.62 -4.59
CA ASN A 59 -0.38 15.25 -3.41
C ASN A 59 1.08 15.66 -3.68
N GLN A 60 1.44 15.82 -4.95
CA GLN A 60 2.71 16.39 -5.40
C GLN A 60 2.68 17.93 -5.34
#